data_AF-A0A165MC75-F1
#
_entry.id   AF-A0A165MC75-F1
#
_cell.length_a   1.000
_cell.length_b   1.000
_cell.length_c   1.000
_cell.angle_alpha   90.00
_cell.angle_beta   90.00
_cell.angle_gamma   90.00
#
_symmetry.space_group_name_H-M   'P 1'
#
loop_
_entity.id
_entity.type
_entity.pdbx_description
1 polymer ?
#
loop_
_entity_poly.entity_id
_entity_poly.type
_entity_poly.pdbx_seq_one_letter_code
_entity_poly.pdbx_strand_id
1 'polypeptide(L)'
;HLDMDIGQAETDTDALQALVNDLGDGMSPLVSSVLETLVATIDDLHERVTELEADLEQTHEVATTAVGDAATNNQRLDDLEAQQETTRDVAKSAIAKAQQLEANTDQQEDAEQLPEGIEPSTSPLDFFANCRQSKVKTMFVERSNRQNTYRAISIAKRWPEFATTRTDGSGVFMTKADLQTALTAELGKEPHRQTIKRVWETLVDIGGDDVVEKTRQVGRDQTQTEILAMDMATAEGLLEKRYIGLNLLENSDHKAATGGVTPVVVESTP
;
A
#
# COMPACT_ATOMS: atom_id res chain seq x y z
N HIS A 1 -9.45 12.13 -5.60
CA HIS A 1 -10.52 12.75 -6.40
C HIS A 1 -9.90 13.47 -7.58
N LEU A 2 -9.72 12.76 -8.68
CA LEU A 2 -9.68 13.38 -9.99
C LEU A 2 -11.14 13.57 -10.37
N ASP A 3 -11.72 14.65 -9.86
CA ASP A 3 -12.92 15.22 -10.45
C ASP A 3 -12.40 15.96 -11.68
N MET A 4 -12.16 15.21 -12.75
CA MET A 4 -11.98 15.80 -14.07
C MET A 4 -13.37 16.29 -14.47
N ASP A 5 -13.68 17.51 -14.05
CA ASP A 5 -14.74 18.30 -14.65
C ASP A 5 -14.29 18.63 -16.09
N ILE A 6 -14.29 17.60 -16.95
CA ILE A 6 -14.42 17.76 -18.39
C ILE A 6 -15.82 18.31 -18.50
N GLY A 7 -15.94 19.64 -18.44
CA GLY A 7 -17.22 20.32 -18.37
C GLY A 7 -18.19 19.64 -19.32
N GLN A 8 -19.19 18.97 -18.73
CA GLN A 8 -20.32 18.40 -19.44
C GLN A 8 -21.11 19.58 -20.01
N ALA A 9 -20.58 20.22 -21.04
CA ALA A 9 -21.45 20.67 -22.10
C ALA A 9 -21.95 19.38 -22.73
N GLU A 10 -23.00 18.81 -22.15
CA GLU A 10 -23.83 17.79 -22.81
C GLU A 10 -24.03 18.30 -24.23
N THR A 11 -23.31 17.69 -25.17
CA THR A 11 -23.42 18.08 -26.56
C THR A 11 -24.73 17.45 -26.99
N ASP A 12 -25.79 18.24 -26.85
CA ASP A 12 -27.17 17.86 -27.09
C ASP A 12 -27.30 17.45 -28.56
N THR A 13 -27.27 16.14 -28.80
CA THR A 13 -27.41 15.53 -30.13
C THR A 13 -28.78 15.83 -30.71
N ASP A 14 -29.82 16.06 -29.88
CA ASP A 14 -31.13 16.53 -30.32
C ASP A 14 -31.06 17.98 -30.82
N ALA A 15 -30.29 18.86 -30.16
CA ALA A 15 -30.06 20.22 -30.63
C ALA A 15 -29.25 20.26 -31.93
N LEU A 16 -28.27 19.37 -32.10
CA LEU A 16 -27.53 19.22 -33.36
C LEU A 16 -28.41 18.65 -34.48
N GLN A 17 -29.27 17.68 -34.17
CA GLN A 17 -30.22 17.12 -35.14
C GLN A 17 -31.27 18.15 -35.57
N ALA A 18 -31.75 18.98 -34.64
CA ALA A 18 -32.64 20.10 -34.95
C ALA A 18 -31.98 21.12 -35.89
N LEU A 19 -30.69 21.44 -35.65
CA LEU A 19 -29.92 22.32 -36.52
C LEU A 19 -29.74 21.75 -37.94
N VAL A 20 -29.46 20.44 -38.04
CA VAL A 20 -29.33 19.73 -39.32
C VAL A 20 -30.66 19.75 -40.10
N ASN A 21 -31.79 19.55 -39.41
CA ASN A 21 -33.12 19.60 -40.01
C ASN A 21 -33.46 21.02 -40.52
N ASP A 22 -33.14 22.06 -39.75
CA ASP A 22 -33.35 23.47 -40.13
C ASP A 22 -32.49 23.91 -41.33
N LEU A 23 -31.29 23.33 -41.47
CA LEU A 23 -30.37 23.61 -42.58
C LEU A 23 -30.67 22.81 -43.85
N GLY A 24 -31.53 21.78 -43.76
CA GLY A 24 -31.83 20.83 -44.84
C GLY A 24 -32.41 21.45 -46.11
N ASP A 25 -33.18 22.54 -45.99
CA ASP A 25 -33.79 23.25 -47.14
C ASP A 25 -32.77 24.13 -47.92
N GLY A 26 -31.59 24.41 -47.34
CA GLY A 26 -30.57 25.29 -47.93
C GLY A 26 -29.26 24.60 -48.32
N MET A 27 -29.08 23.32 -48.00
CA MET A 27 -27.82 22.59 -48.21
C MET A 27 -27.86 21.58 -49.35
N SER A 28 -26.68 21.23 -49.86
CA SER A 28 -26.52 20.11 -50.79
C SER A 28 -26.84 18.79 -50.07
N PRO A 29 -27.56 17.84 -50.71
CA PRO A 29 -27.91 16.55 -50.11
C PRO A 29 -26.70 15.75 -49.58
N LEU A 30 -25.53 15.92 -50.20
CA LEU A 30 -24.28 15.30 -49.75
C LEU A 30 -23.80 15.86 -48.41
N VAL A 31 -23.97 17.16 -48.18
CA VAL A 31 -23.54 17.81 -46.93
C VAL A 31 -24.49 17.47 -45.79
N SER A 32 -25.80 17.44 -46.04
CA SER A 32 -26.79 17.01 -45.04
C SER A 32 -26.55 15.55 -44.63
N SER A 33 -26.31 14.64 -45.58
CA SER A 33 -26.01 13.24 -45.28
C SER A 33 -24.74 13.06 -44.43
N VAL A 34 -23.69 13.84 -44.69
CA VAL A 34 -22.46 13.80 -43.88
C VAL A 34 -22.72 14.33 -42.46
N LEU A 35 -23.48 15.41 -42.32
CA LEU A 35 -23.81 15.97 -41.01
C LEU A 35 -24.69 15.03 -40.20
N GLU A 36 -25.71 14.41 -40.80
CA GLU A 36 -26.52 13.37 -40.16
C GLU A 36 -25.67 12.19 -39.68
N THR A 37 -24.71 11.75 -40.51
CA THR A 37 -23.79 10.67 -40.14
C THR A 37 -22.88 11.07 -38.96
N LEU A 38 -22.40 12.31 -38.93
CA LEU A 38 -21.59 12.82 -37.83
C LEU A 38 -22.40 12.94 -36.53
N VAL A 39 -23.65 13.41 -36.58
CA VAL A 39 -24.53 13.47 -35.40
C VAL A 39 -24.77 12.06 -34.85
N ALA A 40 -25.10 11.10 -35.71
CA ALA A 40 -25.28 9.70 -35.31
C ALA A 40 -23.98 9.08 -34.72
N THR A 41 -22.82 9.44 -35.26
CA THR A 41 -21.53 8.95 -34.73
C THR A 41 -21.20 9.58 -33.38
N ILE A 42 -21.54 10.85 -33.16
CA ILE A 42 -21.36 11.52 -31.87
C ILE A 42 -22.25 10.88 -30.82
N ASP A 43 -23.49 10.54 -31.18
CA ASP A 43 -24.45 9.86 -30.30
C ASP A 43 -23.94 8.47 -29.87
N ASP A 44 -23.50 7.63 -30.83
CA ASP A 44 -22.88 6.33 -30.56
C ASP A 44 -21.63 6.45 -29.67
N LEU A 45 -20.78 7.45 -29.92
CA LEU A 45 -19.60 7.68 -29.10
C LEU A 45 -19.95 8.12 -27.68
N HIS A 46 -20.99 8.94 -27.48
CA HIS A 46 -21.44 9.31 -26.14
C HIS A 46 -22.03 8.12 -25.38
N GLU A 47 -22.83 7.28 -26.04
CA GLU A 47 -23.36 6.06 -25.44
C GLU A 47 -22.21 5.15 -24.98
N ARG A 48 -21.21 4.95 -25.85
CA ARG A 48 -20.03 4.14 -25.53
C ARG A 48 -19.16 4.74 -24.44
N VAL A 49 -19.00 6.06 -24.37
CA VAL A 49 -18.27 6.72 -23.26
C VAL A 49 -19.01 6.50 -21.95
N THR A 50 -20.33 6.67 -21.94
CA THR A 50 -21.17 6.46 -20.76
C THR A 50 -21.10 5.00 -20.27
N GLU A 51 -21.15 4.03 -21.20
CA GLU A 51 -20.98 2.61 -20.90
C GLU A 51 -19.59 2.32 -20.31
N LEU A 52 -18.52 2.87 -20.91
CA LEU A 52 -17.16 2.69 -20.42
C LEU A 52 -16.93 3.32 -19.04
N GLU A 53 -17.55 4.47 -18.75
CA GLU A 53 -17.49 5.10 -17.43
C GLU A 53 -18.18 4.25 -16.37
N ALA A 54 -19.36 3.69 -16.69
CA ALA A 54 -20.07 2.77 -15.81
C ALA A 54 -19.29 1.47 -15.55
N ASP A 55 -18.70 0.88 -16.61
CA ASP A 55 -17.85 -0.31 -16.51
C ASP A 55 -16.60 -0.04 -15.68
N LEU A 56 -15.99 1.14 -15.82
CA LEU A 56 -14.83 1.55 -15.04
C LEU A 56 -15.19 1.69 -13.56
N GLU A 57 -16.32 2.32 -13.24
CA GLU A 57 -16.80 2.45 -11.86
C GLU A 57 -17.07 1.09 -11.23
N GLN A 58 -17.76 0.20 -11.94
CA GLN A 58 -18.00 -1.17 -11.48
C GLN A 58 -16.69 -1.95 -11.28
N THR A 59 -15.75 -1.84 -12.23
CA THR A 59 -14.45 -2.51 -12.13
C THR A 59 -13.67 -1.99 -10.92
N HIS A 60 -13.72 -0.68 -10.67
CA HIS A 60 -13.07 -0.07 -9.51
C HIS A 60 -13.70 -0.56 -8.18
N GLU A 61 -15.02 -0.69 -8.11
CA GLU A 61 -15.70 -1.26 -6.93
C GLU A 61 -15.28 -2.71 -6.69
N VAL A 62 -15.32 -3.56 -7.73
CA VAL A 62 -14.90 -4.96 -7.65
C VAL A 62 -13.43 -5.09 -7.23
N ALA A 63 -12.55 -4.28 -7.82
CA ALA A 63 -11.13 -4.25 -7.46
C ALA A 63 -10.95 -3.84 -5.99
N THR A 64 -11.69 -2.82 -5.53
CA THR A 64 -11.65 -2.36 -4.13
C THR A 64 -12.10 -3.46 -3.16
N THR A 65 -13.18 -4.18 -3.48
CA THR A 65 -13.66 -5.31 -2.66
C THR A 65 -12.65 -6.45 -2.64
N ALA A 66 -12.15 -6.87 -3.81
CA ALA A 66 -11.18 -7.96 -3.92
C ALA A 66 -9.89 -7.67 -3.14
N VAL A 67 -9.43 -6.41 -3.16
CA VAL A 67 -8.29 -5.94 -2.37
C VAL A 67 -8.58 -5.95 -0.86
N GLY A 68 -9.81 -5.63 -0.44
CA GLY A 68 -10.24 -5.77 0.95
C GLY A 68 -10.28 -7.24 1.43
N ASP A 69 -10.76 -8.14 0.58
CA ASP A 69 -10.78 -9.58 0.87
C ASP A 69 -9.37 -10.16 0.93
N ALA A 70 -8.47 -9.73 0.02
CA ALA A 70 -7.06 -10.09 0.06
C ALA A 70 -6.38 -9.64 1.36
N ALA A 71 -6.66 -8.41 1.81
CA ALA A 71 -6.17 -7.90 3.10
C ALA A 71 -6.64 -8.78 4.27
N THR A 72 -7.93 -9.13 4.27
CA THR A 72 -8.53 -10.00 5.30
C THR A 72 -7.88 -11.38 5.30
N ASN A 73 -7.63 -11.96 4.13
CA ASN A 73 -6.95 -13.26 4.03
C ASN A 73 -5.50 -13.20 4.50
N ASN A 74 -4.78 -12.12 4.19
CA ASN A 74 -3.41 -11.93 4.65
C ASN A 74 -3.34 -11.84 6.18
N GLN A 75 -4.27 -11.10 6.80
CA GLN A 75 -4.38 -11.05 8.25
C GLN A 75 -4.67 -12.43 8.87
N ARG A 76 -5.50 -13.26 8.21
CA ARG A 76 -5.75 -14.63 8.66
C ARG A 76 -4.52 -15.53 8.53
N LEU A 77 -3.69 -15.32 7.50
CA LEU A 77 -2.41 -16.03 7.36
C LEU A 77 -1.45 -15.65 8.49
N ASP A 78 -1.36 -14.37 8.83
CA ASP A 78 -0.56 -13.91 9.98
C ASP A 78 -1.03 -14.54 11.31
N ASP A 79 -2.35 -14.64 11.51
CA ASP A 79 -2.92 -15.27 12.71
C ASP A 79 -2.61 -16.78 12.76
N LEU A 80 -2.65 -17.47 11.61
CA LEU A 80 -2.27 -18.88 11.50
C LEU A 80 -0.77 -19.09 11.74
N GLU A 81 0.09 -18.23 11.20
CA GLU A 81 1.53 -18.24 11.49
C GLU A 81 1.79 -18.06 13.00
N ALA A 82 1.05 -17.16 13.67
CA ALA A 82 1.14 -16.97 15.13
C ALA A 82 0.68 -18.21 15.95
N GLN A 83 -0.36 -18.91 15.50
CA GLN A 83 -0.79 -20.17 16.12
C GLN A 83 0.25 -21.30 15.93
N GLN A 84 0.85 -21.37 14.74
CA GLN A 84 1.93 -22.32 14.46
C GLN A 84 3.15 -22.04 15.34
N GLU A 85 3.51 -20.77 15.54
CA GLU A 85 4.56 -20.35 16.48
C GLU A 85 4.24 -20.79 17.91
N THR A 86 3.05 -20.50 18.42
CA THR A 86 2.64 -20.93 19.76
C THR A 86 2.80 -22.44 19.92
N THR A 87 2.41 -23.20 18.89
CA THR A 87 2.59 -24.65 18.86
C THR A 87 4.06 -25.05 18.85
N ARG A 88 4.91 -24.35 18.08
CA ARG A 88 6.35 -24.59 18.01
C ARG A 88 7.05 -24.25 19.32
N ASP A 89 6.68 -23.18 20.01
CA ASP A 89 7.25 -22.79 21.29
C ASP A 89 6.81 -23.74 22.40
N VAL A 90 5.56 -24.20 22.38
CA VAL A 90 5.11 -25.29 23.24
C VAL A 90 5.90 -26.57 22.97
N ALA A 91 6.18 -26.89 21.70
CA ALA A 91 7.00 -28.05 21.34
C ALA A 91 8.46 -27.89 21.79
N LYS A 92 9.09 -26.74 21.55
CA LYS A 92 10.44 -26.41 22.04
C LYS A 92 10.49 -26.47 23.56
N SER A 93 9.52 -25.88 24.26
CA SER A 93 9.42 -25.91 25.72
C SER A 93 9.23 -27.33 26.23
N ALA A 94 8.41 -28.16 25.56
CA ALA A 94 8.25 -29.57 25.91
C ALA A 94 9.55 -30.37 25.71
N ILE A 95 10.27 -30.12 24.62
CA ILE A 95 11.58 -30.73 24.34
C ILE A 95 12.62 -30.27 25.37
N ALA A 96 12.71 -28.97 25.63
CA ALA A 96 13.62 -28.40 26.62
C ALA A 96 13.30 -28.89 28.03
N LYS A 97 12.02 -29.05 28.39
CA LYS A 97 11.58 -29.60 29.68
C LYS A 97 11.87 -31.10 29.78
N ALA A 98 11.77 -31.85 28.68
CA ALA A 98 12.22 -33.24 28.61
C ALA A 98 13.75 -33.35 28.74
N GLN A 99 14.51 -32.43 28.14
CA GLN A 99 15.97 -32.35 28.25
C GLN A 99 16.43 -31.82 29.62
N GLN A 100 15.70 -30.92 30.27
CA GLN A 100 15.97 -30.44 31.63
C GLN A 100 15.68 -31.52 32.69
N LEU A 101 14.70 -32.40 32.44
CA LEU A 101 14.52 -33.62 33.22
C LEU A 101 15.75 -34.56 33.11
N GLU A 102 16.57 -34.41 32.05
CA GLU A 102 17.81 -35.16 31.84
C GLU A 102 19.07 -34.39 32.27
N ALA A 103 19.06 -33.06 32.31
CA ALA A 103 20.21 -32.23 32.64
C ALA A 103 19.81 -30.98 33.44
N ASN A 104 20.25 -30.92 34.70
CA ASN A 104 20.30 -29.66 35.44
C ASN A 104 21.37 -28.75 34.81
N THR A 105 21.06 -27.45 34.67
CA THR A 105 21.86 -26.27 35.06
C THR A 105 21.87 -25.13 34.01
N ASP A 106 21.46 -23.94 34.51
CA ASP A 106 21.77 -22.53 34.19
C ASP A 106 22.37 -22.12 32.83
N GLN A 107 21.65 -21.25 32.08
CA GLN A 107 22.22 -20.17 31.26
C GLN A 107 21.30 -18.93 31.21
N GLN A 108 21.88 -17.73 31.40
CA GLN A 108 21.28 -16.41 31.13
C GLN A 108 21.77 -15.93 29.75
N GLU A 109 20.86 -15.46 28.89
CA GLU A 109 21.15 -15.04 27.51
C GLU A 109 21.46 -13.53 27.41
N ASP A 110 22.63 -13.21 26.83
CA ASP A 110 23.03 -11.88 26.35
C ASP A 110 22.54 -11.67 24.90
N ALA A 111 22.45 -10.40 24.48
CA ALA A 111 21.87 -9.95 23.21
C ALA A 111 22.28 -10.78 21.98
N GLU A 112 21.29 -11.38 21.31
CA GLU A 112 21.47 -12.27 20.16
C GLU A 112 21.98 -11.52 18.92
N GLN A 113 23.08 -12.01 18.34
CA GLN A 113 23.54 -11.60 17.00
C GLN A 113 22.61 -12.19 15.92
N LEU A 114 22.50 -11.54 14.76
CA LEU A 114 21.81 -12.15 13.61
C LEU A 114 22.55 -13.43 13.21
N PRO A 115 21.83 -14.52 12.91
CA PRO A 115 22.41 -15.71 12.30
C PRO A 115 23.15 -15.38 11.01
N GLU A 116 24.23 -16.11 10.75
CA GLU A 116 25.05 -15.98 9.55
C GLU A 116 24.19 -16.08 8.27
N GLY A 117 24.33 -15.11 7.36
CA GLY A 117 23.59 -15.05 6.10
C GLY A 117 22.26 -14.29 6.14
N ILE A 118 21.90 -13.62 7.25
CA ILE A 118 20.75 -12.73 7.32
C ILE A 118 21.23 -11.27 7.22
N GLU A 119 20.84 -10.59 6.15
CA GLU A 119 21.20 -9.18 5.95
C GLU A 119 20.55 -8.26 7.00
N PRO A 120 21.31 -7.29 7.55
CA PRO A 120 20.80 -6.34 8.52
C PRO A 120 19.83 -5.35 7.86
N SER A 121 18.96 -4.74 8.66
CA SER A 121 17.97 -3.81 8.15
C SER A 121 18.55 -2.45 7.78
N THR A 122 18.08 -1.88 6.68
CA THR A 122 18.51 -0.56 6.18
C THR A 122 17.81 0.61 6.88
N SER A 123 16.57 0.40 7.34
CA SER A 123 15.78 1.38 8.08
C SER A 123 14.89 0.72 9.15
N PRO A 124 14.32 1.51 10.08
CA PRO A 124 13.26 1.01 10.96
C PRO A 124 12.07 0.41 10.19
N LEU A 125 11.68 1.01 9.05
CA LEU A 125 10.62 0.48 8.19
C LEU A 125 10.96 -0.94 7.71
N ASP A 126 12.15 -1.09 7.15
CA ASP A 126 12.66 -2.36 6.64
C ASP A 126 12.78 -3.42 7.75
N PHE A 127 13.27 -3.03 8.94
CA PHE A 127 13.29 -3.89 10.11
C PHE A 127 11.91 -4.43 10.48
N PHE A 128 10.95 -3.53 10.70
CA PHE A 128 9.62 -3.94 11.16
C PHE A 128 8.79 -4.61 10.07
N ALA A 129 9.00 -4.27 8.79
CA ALA A 129 8.32 -4.94 7.68
C ALA A 129 8.74 -6.41 7.55
N ASN A 130 10.01 -6.70 7.86
CA ASN A 130 10.58 -8.04 7.86
C ASN A 130 10.34 -8.83 9.16
N CYS A 131 9.80 -8.19 10.19
CA CYS A 131 9.35 -8.84 11.42
C CYS A 131 7.95 -9.46 11.25
N ARG A 132 7.59 -10.38 12.17
CA ARG A 132 6.23 -10.95 12.21
C ARG A 132 5.19 -9.87 12.49
N GLN A 133 4.15 -9.81 11.66
CA GLN A 133 3.12 -8.78 11.76
C GLN A 133 2.34 -8.82 13.08
N SER A 134 2.05 -10.02 13.60
CA SER A 134 1.40 -10.20 14.91
C SER A 134 2.23 -9.58 16.05
N LYS A 135 3.55 -9.81 16.08
CA LYS A 135 4.46 -9.25 17.08
C LYS A 135 4.60 -7.73 16.93
N VAL A 136 4.67 -7.24 15.69
CA VAL A 136 4.69 -5.79 15.37
C VAL A 136 3.38 -5.12 15.85
N LYS A 137 2.23 -5.77 15.62
CA LYS A 137 0.91 -5.31 16.11
C LYS A 137 0.85 -5.27 17.63
N THR A 138 1.26 -6.33 18.32
CA THR A 138 1.34 -6.34 19.79
C THR A 138 2.24 -5.22 20.31
N MET A 139 3.44 -5.07 19.74
CA MET A 139 4.40 -4.06 20.15
C MET A 139 3.86 -2.62 20.00
N PHE A 140 3.33 -2.29 18.82
CA PHE A 140 2.91 -0.92 18.53
C PHE A 140 1.48 -0.62 18.95
N VAL A 141 0.53 -1.52 18.73
CA VAL A 141 -0.88 -1.29 19.04
C VAL A 141 -1.16 -1.58 20.50
N GLU A 142 -0.85 -2.79 20.96
CA GLU A 142 -1.28 -3.28 22.27
C GLU A 142 -0.42 -2.72 23.42
N ARG A 143 0.91 -2.66 23.22
CA ARG A 143 1.84 -2.22 24.26
C ARG A 143 2.15 -0.71 24.23
N SER A 144 2.16 -0.09 23.05
CA SER A 144 2.70 1.28 22.88
C SER A 144 1.69 2.32 22.38
N ASN A 145 0.45 1.94 22.05
CA ASN A 145 -0.59 2.82 21.48
C ASN A 145 -0.13 3.65 20.24
N ARG A 146 0.79 3.10 19.45
CA ARG A 146 1.36 3.66 18.21
C ARG A 146 0.68 3.06 16.97
N GLN A 147 -0.65 3.22 16.88
CA GLN A 147 -1.45 2.66 15.78
C GLN A 147 -0.99 3.13 14.40
N ASN A 148 -0.54 4.38 14.26
CA ASN A 148 -0.12 4.91 12.97
C ASN A 148 1.22 4.32 12.50
N THR A 149 2.10 3.92 13.41
CA THR A 149 3.33 3.19 13.07
C THR A 149 3.00 1.81 12.52
N TYR A 150 2.11 1.07 13.18
CA TYR A 150 1.61 -0.21 12.66
C TYR A 150 0.96 -0.05 11.28
N ARG A 151 0.10 0.96 11.10
CA ARG A 151 -0.54 1.25 9.80
C ARG A 151 0.50 1.58 8.72
N ALA A 152 1.48 2.43 9.02
CA ALA A 152 2.55 2.77 8.09
C ALA A 152 3.28 1.52 7.59
N ILE A 153 3.72 0.66 8.51
CA ILE A 153 4.42 -0.59 8.17
C ILE A 153 3.51 -1.51 7.33
N SER A 154 2.26 -1.69 7.75
CA SER A 154 1.29 -2.57 7.07
C SER A 154 1.00 -2.08 5.65
N ILE A 155 0.89 -0.77 5.45
CA ILE A 155 0.63 -0.18 4.13
C ILE A 155 1.87 -0.24 3.24
N ALA A 156 3.07 0.01 3.78
CA ALA A 156 4.30 -0.09 3.01
C ALA A 156 4.49 -1.50 2.43
N LYS A 157 4.14 -2.55 3.20
CA LYS A 157 4.13 -3.95 2.72
C LYS A 157 3.08 -4.22 1.63
N ARG A 158 2.09 -3.36 1.47
CA ARG A 158 1.06 -3.47 0.42
C ARG A 158 1.37 -2.59 -0.78
N TRP A 159 2.63 -2.19 -0.95
CA TRP A 159 3.06 -1.48 -2.16
C TRP A 159 2.70 -2.22 -3.47
N PRO A 160 2.71 -3.58 -3.58
CA PRO A 160 2.33 -4.22 -4.84
C PRO A 160 0.86 -3.99 -5.22
N GLU A 161 0.02 -3.67 -4.23
CA GLU A 161 -1.42 -3.46 -4.40
C GLU A 161 -1.77 -1.99 -4.67
N PHE A 162 -1.05 -1.06 -4.02
CA PHE A 162 -1.45 0.36 -4.01
C PHE A 162 -0.41 1.31 -4.57
N ALA A 163 0.85 0.92 -4.67
CA ALA A 163 1.87 1.77 -5.24
C ALA A 163 1.87 1.67 -6.78
N THR A 164 2.28 2.75 -7.43
CA THR A 164 2.53 2.73 -8.87
C THR A 164 3.98 2.40 -9.13
N THR A 165 4.22 1.33 -9.88
CA THR A 165 5.56 1.00 -10.40
C THR A 165 5.96 1.97 -11.50
N ARG A 166 7.19 2.48 -11.44
CA ARG A 166 7.74 3.33 -12.50
C ARG A 166 7.88 2.54 -13.80
N THR A 167 7.71 3.21 -14.93
CA THR A 167 7.79 2.59 -16.26
C THR A 167 9.13 1.94 -16.57
N ASP A 168 10.21 2.41 -15.93
CA ASP A 168 11.56 1.88 -16.06
C ASP A 168 11.87 0.73 -15.06
N GLY A 169 10.91 0.36 -14.20
CA GLY A 169 11.10 -0.64 -13.16
C GLY A 169 12.05 -0.22 -12.03
N SER A 170 12.53 1.03 -12.03
CA SER A 170 13.55 1.49 -11.06
C SER A 170 13.03 1.63 -9.63
N GLY A 171 11.72 1.60 -9.45
CA GLY A 171 11.10 1.70 -8.15
C GLY A 171 9.61 1.97 -8.21
N VAL A 172 9.06 2.27 -7.06
CA VAL A 172 7.64 2.47 -6.84
C VAL A 172 7.39 3.82 -6.19
N PHE A 173 6.18 4.34 -6.36
CA PHE A 173 5.76 5.54 -5.66
C PHE A 173 4.30 5.48 -5.25
N MET A 174 3.97 6.23 -4.20
CA MET A 174 2.63 6.34 -3.65
C MET A 174 2.27 7.81 -3.47
N THR A 175 1.06 8.18 -3.86
CA THR A 175 0.44 9.47 -3.58
C THR A 175 -0.36 9.41 -2.28
N LYS A 176 -0.83 10.57 -1.78
CA LYS A 176 -1.77 10.60 -0.65
C LYS A 176 -3.10 9.90 -0.95
N ALA A 177 -3.51 9.84 -2.22
CA ALA A 177 -4.71 9.12 -2.63
C ALA A 177 -4.50 7.59 -2.55
N ASP A 178 -3.32 7.12 -2.97
CA ASP A 178 -2.95 5.71 -2.84
C ASP A 178 -2.89 5.30 -1.36
N LEU A 179 -2.31 6.16 -0.52
CA LEU A 179 -2.28 5.96 0.94
C LEU A 179 -3.70 5.92 1.55
N GLN A 180 -4.61 6.78 1.09
CA GLN A 180 -6.00 6.76 1.52
C GLN A 180 -6.70 5.45 1.13
N THR A 181 -6.46 4.97 -0.08
CA THR A 181 -7.02 3.70 -0.59
C THR A 181 -6.51 2.52 0.24
N ALA A 182 -5.19 2.47 0.48
CA ALA A 182 -4.57 1.45 1.32
C ALA A 182 -5.12 1.46 2.76
N LEU A 183 -5.25 2.65 3.36
CA LEU A 183 -5.84 2.80 4.69
C LEU A 183 -7.31 2.40 4.75
N THR A 184 -8.08 2.67 3.69
CA THR A 184 -9.48 2.29 3.61
C THR A 184 -9.61 0.77 3.58
N ALA A 185 -8.77 0.09 2.79
CA ALA A 185 -8.71 -1.36 2.76
C ALA A 185 -8.27 -1.96 4.11
N GLU A 186 -7.33 -1.32 4.82
CA GLU A 186 -6.87 -1.77 6.14
C GLU A 186 -7.92 -1.55 7.25
N LEU A 187 -8.66 -0.44 7.21
CA LEU A 187 -9.60 -0.05 8.27
C LEU A 187 -11.04 -0.52 8.03
N GLY A 188 -11.36 -0.96 6.81
CA GLY A 188 -12.73 -1.28 6.38
C GLY A 188 -13.66 -0.06 6.30
N LYS A 189 -13.10 1.15 6.39
CA LYS A 189 -13.84 2.43 6.33
C LYS A 189 -12.92 3.57 5.92
N GLU A 190 -13.51 4.65 5.43
CA GLU A 190 -12.76 5.82 5.01
C GLU A 190 -11.97 6.43 6.20
N PRO A 191 -10.65 6.63 6.08
CA PRO A 191 -9.83 7.24 7.12
C PRO A 191 -10.06 8.75 7.19
N HIS A 192 -10.01 9.31 8.40
CA HIS A 192 -9.95 10.76 8.56
C HIS A 192 -8.69 11.34 7.88
N ARG A 193 -8.81 12.55 7.32
CA ARG A 193 -7.68 13.29 6.71
C ARG A 193 -6.46 13.39 7.63
N GLN A 194 -6.67 13.55 8.93
CA GLN A 194 -5.58 13.60 9.91
C GLN A 194 -4.86 12.25 10.06
N THR A 195 -5.57 11.13 9.90
CA THR A 195 -4.97 9.78 9.91
C THR A 195 -4.05 9.61 8.71
N ILE A 196 -4.51 9.98 7.52
CA ILE A 196 -3.71 9.93 6.28
C ILE A 196 -2.43 10.74 6.46
N LYS A 197 -2.55 12.00 6.93
CA LYS A 197 -1.40 12.87 7.19
C LYS A 197 -0.41 12.25 8.18
N ARG A 198 -0.89 11.73 9.31
CA ARG A 198 -0.02 11.13 10.33
C ARG A 198 0.69 9.88 9.83
N VAL A 199 0.01 9.03 9.06
CA VAL A 199 0.61 7.82 8.50
C VAL A 199 1.65 8.18 7.44
N TRP A 200 1.38 9.19 6.61
CA TRP A 200 2.36 9.74 5.67
C TRP A 200 3.62 10.23 6.37
N GLU A 201 3.48 11.10 7.38
CA GLU A 201 4.61 11.60 8.18
C GLU A 201 5.36 10.46 8.87
N THR A 202 4.63 9.44 9.34
CA THR A 202 5.24 8.27 9.98
C THR A 202 6.05 7.44 8.99
N LEU A 203 5.58 7.26 7.75
CA LEU A 203 6.32 6.54 6.69
C LEU A 203 7.64 7.23 6.37
N VAL A 204 7.66 8.56 6.30
CA VAL A 204 8.89 9.34 6.11
C VAL A 204 9.83 9.17 7.30
N ASP A 205 9.31 9.25 8.52
CA ASP A 205 10.11 9.13 9.76
C ASP A 205 10.75 7.74 9.92
N ILE A 206 9.99 6.67 9.72
CA ILE A 206 10.49 5.30 9.90
C ILE A 206 11.21 4.76 8.66
N GLY A 207 10.93 5.32 7.48
CA GLY A 207 11.59 4.95 6.23
C GLY A 207 13.03 5.43 6.15
N GLY A 208 13.39 6.54 6.81
CA GLY A 208 14.74 7.07 6.74
C GLY A 208 15.16 7.35 5.29
N ASP A 209 16.30 6.81 4.87
CA ASP A 209 16.82 6.99 3.50
C ASP A 209 16.08 6.12 2.46
N ASP A 210 15.35 5.09 2.90
CA ASP A 210 14.63 4.13 2.04
C ASP A 210 13.37 4.76 1.40
N VAL A 211 12.80 5.78 2.04
CA VAL A 211 11.58 6.46 1.60
C VAL A 211 11.85 7.93 1.35
N VAL A 212 11.80 8.34 0.08
CA VAL A 212 12.05 9.74 -0.30
C VAL A 212 10.76 10.45 -0.64
N GLU A 213 10.43 11.48 0.13
CA GLU A 213 9.35 12.40 -0.19
C GLU A 213 9.79 13.34 -1.33
N LYS A 214 9.03 13.30 -2.44
CA LYS A 214 9.27 14.14 -3.61
C LYS A 214 7.98 14.76 -4.05
N THR A 215 8.11 15.82 -4.83
CA THR A 215 7.00 16.41 -5.55
C THR A 215 7.11 16.06 -7.02
N ARG A 216 6.00 15.60 -7.60
CA ARG A 216 5.89 15.23 -9.01
C ARG A 216 4.99 16.22 -9.73
N GLN A 217 5.44 16.67 -10.90
CA GLN A 217 4.65 17.48 -11.81
C GLN A 217 4.72 16.83 -13.19
N VAL A 218 3.57 16.45 -13.75
CA VAL A 218 3.50 15.65 -15.01
C VAL A 218 3.40 16.55 -16.26
N GLY A 219 3.17 17.85 -16.08
CA GLY A 219 3.20 18.88 -17.13
C GLY A 219 3.29 20.29 -16.53
N ARG A 220 3.75 21.28 -17.30
CA ARG A 220 4.03 22.65 -16.80
C ARG A 220 2.83 23.33 -16.09
N ASP A 221 1.61 22.97 -16.49
CA ASP A 221 0.37 23.56 -15.97
C ASP A 221 -0.37 22.65 -14.97
N GLN A 222 0.16 21.47 -14.63
CA GLN A 222 -0.46 20.59 -13.64
C GLN A 222 -0.01 20.93 -12.22
N THR A 223 -0.92 20.73 -11.26
CA THR A 223 -0.65 20.84 -9.83
C THR A 223 0.38 19.82 -9.38
N GLN A 224 1.37 20.33 -8.65
CA GLN A 224 2.43 19.53 -8.06
C GLN A 224 1.84 18.56 -7.03
N THR A 225 2.07 17.26 -7.22
CA THR A 225 1.56 16.19 -6.35
C THR A 225 2.69 15.65 -5.49
N GLU A 226 2.48 15.56 -4.17
CA GLU A 226 3.42 14.91 -3.26
C GLU A 226 3.37 13.38 -3.43
N ILE A 227 4.54 12.78 -3.52
CA ILE A 227 4.74 11.34 -3.65
C ILE A 227 5.77 10.86 -2.62
N LEU A 228 5.55 9.66 -2.08
CA LEU A 228 6.58 8.86 -1.41
C LEU A 228 7.16 7.91 -2.44
N ALA A 229 8.47 7.89 -2.59
CA ALA A 229 9.15 7.06 -3.56
C ALA A 229 10.15 6.13 -2.87
N MET A 230 10.18 4.88 -3.30
CA MET A 230 11.17 3.87 -2.93
C MET A 230 11.83 3.34 -4.19
N ASP A 231 13.11 2.97 -4.14
CA ASP A 231 13.68 2.14 -5.20
C ASP A 231 13.09 0.72 -5.15
N MET A 232 13.27 -0.04 -6.23
CA MET A 232 12.65 -1.35 -6.34
C MET A 232 13.23 -2.36 -5.34
N ALA A 233 14.54 -2.33 -5.09
CA ALA A 233 15.19 -3.26 -4.17
C ALA A 233 14.68 -3.04 -2.73
N THR A 234 14.55 -1.78 -2.32
CA THR A 234 13.94 -1.40 -1.05
C THR A 234 12.51 -1.90 -0.95
N ALA A 235 11.69 -1.69 -1.98
CA ALA A 235 10.29 -2.11 -1.97
C ALA A 235 10.15 -3.64 -1.86
N GLU A 236 10.90 -4.39 -2.67
CA GLU A 236 10.94 -5.86 -2.60
C GLU A 236 11.47 -6.36 -1.24
N GLY A 237 12.47 -5.67 -0.69
CA GLY A 237 13.07 -5.94 0.62
C GLY A 237 12.06 -5.93 1.77
N LEU A 238 11.00 -5.12 1.69
CA LEU A 238 9.92 -5.09 2.70
C LEU A 238 9.12 -6.41 2.77
N LEU A 239 9.23 -7.27 1.76
CA LEU A 239 8.46 -8.51 1.62
C LEU A 239 9.25 -9.77 1.93
N GLU A 240 10.55 -9.67 2.23
CA GLU A 240 11.46 -10.81 2.35
C GLU A 240 11.27 -11.66 3.61
N LYS A 241 10.57 -11.13 4.62
CA LYS A 241 10.28 -11.83 5.88
C LYS A 241 11.56 -12.25 6.65
N ARG A 242 12.66 -11.49 6.51
CA ARG A 242 13.99 -11.86 7.03
C ARG A 242 14.02 -12.22 8.52
N TYR A 243 13.17 -11.60 9.33
CA TYR A 243 13.20 -11.75 10.79
C TYR A 243 12.06 -12.61 11.36
N ILE A 244 11.25 -13.24 10.50
CA ILE A 244 10.11 -14.09 10.90
C ILE A 244 10.55 -15.34 11.68
N GLY A 245 11.84 -15.64 11.85
CA GLY A 245 12.33 -16.77 12.64
C GLY A 245 13.01 -16.42 13.97
N LEU A 246 13.29 -15.14 14.22
CA LEU A 246 14.33 -14.72 15.17
C LEU A 246 13.83 -14.14 16.48
N ASN A 247 12.50 -14.09 16.71
CA ASN A 247 11.89 -13.61 17.96
C ASN A 247 12.44 -12.26 18.50
N LEU A 248 12.92 -11.37 17.61
CA LEU A 248 13.62 -10.11 17.97
C LEU A 248 12.77 -9.10 18.77
N LEU A 249 11.47 -9.32 18.89
CA LEU A 249 10.51 -8.42 19.55
C LEU A 249 9.97 -8.96 20.90
N GLU A 250 10.39 -10.14 21.36
CA GLU A 250 9.82 -10.75 22.58
C GLU A 250 10.23 -10.02 23.87
N ASN A 251 11.48 -9.57 23.94
CA ASN A 251 12.08 -8.92 25.12
C ASN A 251 12.30 -7.41 24.94
N SER A 252 11.80 -6.81 23.86
CA SER A 252 11.95 -5.38 23.60
C SER A 252 10.95 -4.57 24.44
N ASP A 253 11.13 -4.56 25.75
CA ASP A 253 10.37 -3.71 26.65
C ASP A 253 10.86 -2.25 26.50
N HIS A 254 9.98 -1.43 25.92
CA HIS A 254 9.98 0.03 25.96
C HIS A 254 11.15 0.78 25.28
N LYS A 255 12.17 0.11 24.73
CA LYS A 255 13.37 0.76 24.18
C LYS A 255 13.52 0.81 22.66
N ALA A 256 12.58 0.26 21.89
CA ALA A 256 12.53 0.56 20.46
C ALA A 256 11.99 1.98 20.25
N ALA A 257 12.89 2.94 20.47
CA ALA A 257 12.65 4.35 20.29
C ALA A 257 12.54 4.63 18.79
N THR A 258 11.34 5.02 18.37
CA THR A 258 10.99 5.61 17.07
C THR A 258 11.64 6.98 16.93
N GLY A 259 12.98 7.03 16.91
CA GLY A 259 13.77 8.25 16.82
C GLY A 259 14.86 8.13 15.77
N GLY A 260 14.54 7.56 14.59
CA GLY A 260 15.51 7.31 13.52
C GLY A 260 16.61 6.29 13.85
N VAL A 261 16.54 5.64 15.01
CA VAL A 261 17.52 4.61 15.41
C VAL A 261 16.93 3.24 15.09
N THR A 262 17.44 2.63 14.01
CA THR A 262 17.22 1.22 13.71
C THR A 262 17.58 0.39 14.95
N PRO A 263 16.71 -0.50 15.46
CA PRO A 263 17.11 -1.43 16.52
C PRO A 263 18.31 -2.22 16.02
N VAL A 264 19.46 -1.95 16.64
CA VAL A 264 20.76 -2.40 16.15
C VAL A 264 20.91 -3.89 16.42
N VAL A 265 20.76 -4.72 15.39
CA VAL A 265 21.33 -6.06 15.36
C VAL A 265 22.50 -6.00 14.39
N VAL A 266 23.71 -5.85 14.92
CA VAL A 266 24.94 -5.68 14.12
C VAL A 266 25.65 -7.01 13.92
N GLU A 267 26.10 -7.26 12.69
CA GLU A 267 27.25 -8.14 12.45
C GLU A 267 28.47 -7.54 13.14
N SER A 268 29.13 -8.31 14.01
CA SER A 268 30.43 -7.90 14.52
C SER A 268 31.45 -8.10 13.41
N THR A 269 31.95 -7.01 12.81
CA THR A 269 33.13 -7.09 11.95
C THR A 269 34.37 -7.19 12.86
N PRO A 270 35.30 -8.13 12.61
CA PRO A 270 36.50 -8.32 13.44
C PRO A 270 37.46 -7.12 13.44
#